data_AF-W1YRA0-F1
#
_entry.id   AF-W1YRA0-F1
#
_cell.length_a   1.000
_cell.length_b   1.000
_cell.length_c   1.000
_cell.angle_alpha   90.00
_cell.angle_beta   90.00
_cell.angle_gamma   90.00
#
_symmetry.space_group_name_H-M   'P 1'
#
loop_
_entity.id
_entity.type
_entity.pdbx_description
1 polymer ?
#
loop_
_entity_poly.entity_id
_entity_poly.type
_entity_poly.pdbx_seq_one_letter_code
_entity_poly.pdbx_strand_id
1 'polypeptide(L)'
;ALTGHPQANLNREWQVVASELHGEQPQAVPGRRGSGTTLNNHFAVIPADRTWRPQPLLKPLVDGPQSAVVTGPAGEEIFCDEHGRVRGSHTL
;
A
#
# COMPACT_ATOMS: atom_id res chain seq x y z
N ALA A 1 13.86 -20.56 -3.15
CA ALA A 1 13.94 -20.49 -4.63
C ALA A 1 12.96 -21.49 -5.24
N LEU A 2 12.40 -21.21 -6.41
CA LEU A 2 11.64 -22.19 -7.19
C LEU A 2 12.62 -23.23 -7.78
N THR A 3 12.26 -24.50 -7.72
CA THR A 3 13.03 -25.62 -8.30
C THR A 3 12.08 -26.61 -8.98
N GLY A 4 12.59 -27.41 -9.93
CA GLY A 4 11.83 -28.47 -10.61
C GLY A 4 10.86 -27.98 -11.70
N HIS A 5 10.85 -26.68 -12.04
CA HIS A 5 10.05 -26.16 -13.13
C HIS A 5 10.62 -26.60 -14.50
N PRO A 6 9.79 -27.06 -15.46
CA PRO A 6 10.25 -27.52 -16.77
C PRO A 6 11.03 -26.46 -17.55
N GLN A 7 10.67 -25.19 -17.37
CA GLN A 7 11.45 -24.06 -17.89
C GLN A 7 12.55 -23.68 -16.90
N ALA A 8 13.80 -23.97 -17.26
CA ALA A 8 14.97 -23.80 -16.40
C ALA A 8 15.16 -22.38 -15.87
N ASN A 9 14.84 -21.36 -16.67
CA ASN A 9 14.97 -19.94 -16.30
C ASN A 9 14.03 -19.51 -15.15
N LEU A 10 12.96 -20.26 -14.87
CA LEU A 10 12.07 -19.98 -13.74
C LEU A 10 12.59 -20.56 -12.42
N ASN A 11 13.53 -21.51 -12.46
CA ASN A 11 14.13 -22.11 -11.28
C ASN A 11 15.15 -21.17 -10.61
N ARG A 12 14.63 -20.12 -9.96
CA ARG A 12 15.42 -19.04 -9.36
C ARG A 12 14.76 -18.54 -8.07
N GLU A 13 15.38 -17.55 -7.43
CA GLU A 13 14.79 -16.83 -6.32
C GLU A 13 13.71 -15.84 -6.79
N TRP A 14 12.59 -15.84 -6.05
CA TRP A 14 11.41 -15.03 -6.30
C TRP A 14 11.03 -14.32 -5.02
N GLN A 15 10.73 -13.02 -5.12
CA GLN A 15 10.14 -12.21 -4.07
C GLN A 15 8.61 -12.25 -4.22
N VAL A 16 7.91 -12.60 -3.15
CA VAL A 16 6.43 -12.51 -3.09
C VAL A 16 6.03 -11.06 -2.87
N VAL A 17 5.14 -10.56 -3.73
CA VAL A 17 4.61 -9.17 -3.66
C VAL A 17 3.12 -9.14 -3.32
N ALA A 18 2.41 -10.26 -3.48
CA ALA A 18 1.06 -10.47 -2.96
C ALA A 18 0.79 -11.97 -2.73
N SER A 19 -0.12 -12.29 -1.82
CA SER A 19 -0.58 -13.66 -1.55
C SER A 19 -2.08 -13.64 -1.23
N GLU A 20 -2.81 -14.58 -1.83
CA GLU A 20 -4.22 -14.82 -1.59
C GLU A 20 -4.39 -16.29 -1.18
N LEU A 21 -4.86 -16.51 0.05
CA LEU A 21 -5.02 -17.84 0.64
C LEU A 21 -6.51 -18.15 0.78
N HIS A 22 -6.95 -19.23 0.14
CA HIS A 22 -8.29 -19.78 0.25
C HIS A 22 -8.26 -21.12 0.97
N GLY A 23 -9.16 -21.31 1.94
CA GLY A 23 -9.26 -22.52 2.74
C GLY A 23 -10.68 -23.05 2.77
N GLU A 24 -10.84 -24.35 2.57
CA GLU A 24 -12.13 -25.03 2.68
C GLU A 24 -12.01 -26.26 3.58
N GLN A 25 -12.96 -26.41 4.51
CA GLN A 25 -13.03 -27.56 5.41
C GLN A 25 -14.44 -28.17 5.42
N PRO A 26 -14.78 -29.03 4.45
CA PRO A 26 -16.13 -29.60 4.35
C PRO A 26 -16.54 -30.42 5.57
N GLN A 27 -15.62 -31.16 6.20
CA GLN A 27 -15.90 -32.05 7.33
C GLN A 27 -16.13 -31.33 8.67
N ALA A 28 -15.96 -30.00 8.72
CA ALA A 28 -16.35 -29.22 9.90
C ALA A 28 -17.86 -29.20 10.11
N VAL A 29 -18.64 -29.46 9.05
CA VAL A 29 -20.11 -29.50 9.11
C VAL A 29 -20.57 -30.94 9.38
N PRO A 30 -21.30 -31.22 10.47
CA PRO A 30 -21.84 -32.55 10.74
C PRO A 30 -22.67 -33.10 9.59
N GLY A 31 -22.42 -34.33 9.18
CA GLY A 31 -23.14 -35.01 8.10
C GLY A 31 -22.67 -34.66 6.67
N ARG A 32 -21.80 -33.65 6.49
CA ARG A 32 -21.21 -33.34 5.19
C ARG A 32 -20.02 -34.28 4.92
N ARG A 33 -20.07 -34.99 3.80
CA ARG A 33 -18.99 -35.87 3.31
C ARG A 33 -18.32 -35.22 2.09
N GLY A 34 -17.00 -35.31 1.99
CA GLY A 34 -16.21 -34.72 0.92
C GLY A 34 -14.71 -34.98 1.13
N SER A 35 -13.87 -34.57 0.17
CA SER A 35 -12.41 -34.51 0.38
C SER A 35 -12.10 -33.59 1.56
N GLY A 36 -11.08 -33.91 2.36
CA GLY A 36 -10.76 -33.22 3.61
C GLY A 36 -10.39 -31.74 3.47
N THR A 37 -9.76 -31.16 4.48
CA THR A 37 -9.38 -29.73 4.46
C THR A 37 -8.46 -29.42 3.28
N THR A 38 -8.85 -28.46 2.44
CA THR A 38 -8.04 -27.95 1.33
C THR A 38 -7.57 -26.53 1.62
N LEU A 39 -6.31 -26.25 1.28
CA LEU A 39 -5.72 -24.92 1.32
C LEU A 39 -5.13 -24.64 -0.06
N ASN A 40 -5.53 -23.54 -0.68
CA ASN A 40 -5.03 -23.07 -1.97
C ASN A 40 -4.44 -21.68 -1.77
N ASN A 41 -3.20 -21.46 -2.23
CA ASN A 41 -2.56 -20.15 -2.17
C ASN A 41 -2.13 -19.71 -3.57
N HIS A 42 -2.57 -18.52 -3.96
CA HIS A 42 -2.12 -17.83 -5.15
C HIS A 42 -1.14 -16.71 -4.78
N PHE A 43 0.07 -16.77 -5.36
CA PHE A 43 1.13 -15.79 -5.13
C PHE A 43 1.35 -14.93 -6.38
N ALA A 44 1.47 -13.62 -6.20
CA ALA A 44 2.10 -12.74 -7.18
C ALA A 44 3.57 -12.58 -6.80
N VAL A 45 4.48 -12.83 -7.74
CA VAL A 45 5.92 -12.83 -7.50
C VAL A 45 6.68 -11.99 -8.53
N ILE A 46 7.83 -11.47 -8.12
CA ILE A 46 8.83 -10.84 -8.99
C ILE A 46 10.20 -11.51 -8.79
N PRO A 47 11.14 -11.41 -9.74
CA PRO A 47 12.52 -11.85 -9.52
C PRO A 47 13.14 -11.18 -8.29
N ALA A 48 13.80 -11.95 -7.42
CA ALA A 48 14.33 -11.46 -6.15
C ALA A 48 15.46 -10.41 -6.28
N ASP A 49 16.08 -10.30 -7.46
CA ASP A 49 17.10 -9.31 -7.80
C ASP A 49 16.51 -7.96 -8.22
N ARG A 50 15.18 -7.80 -8.19
CA ARG A 50 14.49 -6.54 -8.51
C ARG A 50 13.91 -5.90 -7.27
N THR A 51 14.15 -4.60 -7.12
CA THR A 51 13.49 -3.81 -6.07
C THR A 51 12.01 -3.61 -6.41
N TRP A 52 11.12 -4.14 -5.58
CA TRP A 52 9.69 -3.85 -5.67
C TRP A 52 9.36 -2.42 -5.22
N ARG A 53 8.43 -1.76 -5.92
CA ARG A 53 7.81 -0.51 -5.49
C ARG A 53 6.30 -0.61 -5.67
N PRO A 54 5.48 -0.24 -4.67
CA PRO A 54 4.04 -0.17 -4.84
C PRO A 54 3.68 0.91 -5.87
N GLN A 55 2.53 0.75 -6.52
CA GLN A 55 1.97 1.83 -7.31
C GLN A 55 1.68 3.03 -6.41
N PRO A 56 2.12 4.25 -6.77
CA PRO A 56 1.80 5.44 -6.02
C PRO A 56 0.28 5.64 -5.94
N LEU A 57 -0.21 6.00 -4.75
CA LEU A 57 -1.59 6.46 -4.60
C LEU A 57 -1.78 7.78 -5.37
N LEU A 58 -3.04 8.10 -5.67
CA LEU A 58 -3.37 9.39 -6.26
C LEU A 58 -2.84 10.51 -5.37
N LYS A 59 -2.17 11.49 -5.97
CA LYS A 59 -1.73 12.67 -5.24
C LYS A 59 -2.97 13.38 -4.68
N PRO A 60 -2.97 13.78 -3.39
CA PRO A 60 -4.01 14.65 -2.87
C PRO A 60 -4.14 15.89 -3.75
N LEU A 61 -5.37 16.20 -4.13
CA LEU A 61 -5.70 17.35 -4.97
C LEU A 61 -6.42 18.38 -4.10
N VAL A 62 -6.03 19.64 -4.23
CA VAL A 62 -6.79 20.76 -3.68
C VAL A 62 -7.74 21.25 -4.76
N ASP A 63 -9.04 21.26 -4.45
CA ASP A 63 -10.08 21.74 -5.37
C ASP A 63 -10.13 23.28 -5.35
N GLY A 64 -9.13 23.90 -5.99
CA GLY A 64 -9.02 25.35 -6.16
C GLY A 64 -8.45 26.11 -4.95
N PRO A 65 -8.40 27.46 -5.04
CA PRO A 65 -7.88 28.31 -3.97
C PRO A 65 -8.72 28.24 -2.69
N GLN A 66 -8.07 28.23 -1.52
CA GLN A 66 -8.73 28.27 -0.21
C GLN A 66 -8.29 29.49 0.59
N SER A 67 -9.24 30.15 1.25
CA SER A 67 -8.94 31.24 2.19
C SER A 67 -8.23 30.71 3.44
N ALA A 68 -7.32 31.51 3.99
CA ALA A 68 -6.61 31.26 5.24
C ALA A 68 -6.59 32.53 6.09
N VAL A 69 -6.43 32.37 7.40
CA VAL A 69 -6.20 33.49 8.32
C VAL A 69 -4.69 33.69 8.47
N VAL A 70 -4.21 34.93 8.31
CA VAL A 70 -2.80 35.26 8.57
C VAL A 70 -2.53 35.14 10.06
N THR A 71 -1.42 34.47 10.40
CA THR A 71 -1.03 34.16 11.77
C THR A 71 0.40 34.60 12.06
N GLY A 72 0.64 35.00 13.30
CA GLY A 72 1.95 35.40 13.82
C GLY A 72 2.07 35.06 15.31
N PRO A 73 3.24 35.29 15.93
CA PRO A 73 3.43 35.21 17.37
C PRO A 73 2.43 36.09 18.15
N ALA A 74 2.17 35.72 19.41
CA ALA A 74 1.25 36.50 20.25
C ALA A 74 1.76 37.94 20.45
N GLY A 75 0.90 38.92 20.19
CA GLY A 75 1.22 40.34 20.33
C GLY A 75 1.86 40.99 19.09
N GLU A 76 2.09 40.24 18.02
CA GLU A 76 2.61 40.78 16.76
C GLU A 76 1.50 40.95 15.71
N GLU A 77 1.31 42.18 15.25
CA GLU A 77 0.32 42.53 14.22
C GLU A 77 0.84 42.25 12.79
N ILE A 78 2.14 42.40 12.58
CA ILE A 78 2.81 42.18 11.29
C ILE A 78 3.93 41.15 11.50
N PHE A 79 3.79 39.99 10.89
CA PHE A 79 4.78 38.90 10.95
C PHE A 79 5.12 38.39 9.54
N CYS A 80 6.24 38.88 9.01
CA CYS A 80 6.73 38.57 7.66
C CYS A 80 8.20 38.11 7.70
N ASP A 81 8.59 37.22 6.78
CA ASP A 81 10.00 36.88 6.57
C ASP A 81 10.74 37.93 5.70
N GLU A 82 12.04 37.76 5.51
CA GLU A 82 12.90 38.65 4.68
C GLU A 82 12.43 38.75 3.22
N HIS A 83 11.57 37.84 2.77
CA HIS A 83 10.99 37.81 1.43
C HIS A 83 9.54 38.31 1.40
N GLY A 84 9.00 38.80 2.52
CA GLY A 84 7.63 39.31 2.62
C GLY A 84 6.54 38.23 2.66
N ARG A 85 6.87 36.97 2.96
CA ARG A 85 5.89 35.88 3.08
C ARG A 85 5.23 35.90 4.45
N VAL A 86 3.95 35.53 4.49
CA VAL A 86 3.15 35.40 5.71
C VAL A 86 2.76 33.93 5.97
N ARG A 87 2.54 33.58 7.24
CA ARG A 87 2.02 32.25 7.61
C ARG A 87 0.50 32.26 7.64
N GLY A 88 -0.12 31.39 6.84
CA GLY A 88 -1.57 31.17 6.87
C GLY A 88 -1.93 29.95 7.74
N SER A 89 -3.06 30.04 8.44
CA SER A 89 -3.73 28.89 9.06
C SER A 89 -5.06 28.66 8.36
N HIS A 90 -5.30 27.42 7.92
CA HIS A 90 -6.60 26.96 7.48
C HIS A 90 -7.31 26.30 8.66
N THR A 91 -8.55 26.70 8.92
CA THR A 91 -9.44 25.94 9.81
C THR A 91 -10.21 24.97 8.92
N LEU A 92 -9.99 23.66 9.10
CA LEU A 92 -10.85 22.62 8.51
C LEU A 92 -12.21 22.60 9.20
#